data_AF-A0A2P5VWR0-F1
#
_entry.id   AF-A0A2P5VWR0-F1
#
_cell.length_a   1.000
_cell.length_b   1.000
_cell.length_c   1.000
_cell.angle_alpha   90.00
_cell.angle_beta   90.00
_cell.angle_gamma   90.00
#
_symmetry.space_group_name_H-M   'P 1'
#
loop_
_entity.id
_entity.type
_entity.pdbx_description
1 polymer ?
#
loop_
_entity_poly.entity_id
_entity_poly.type
_entity_poly.pdbx_seq_one_letter_code
_entity_poly.pdbx_strand_id
1 'polypeptide(L)'
;MDPLGSVIVETGRCIFSFFFTSIATLIKLQHNTGRLRKEFEKLEDRKNGIEEDVRLAETEGKCATEQVKGWLLKVEEIEQEVQPMLEKADRLAVQGCGPCCNILPRYRLCRRMAKKQLEVRQLISSCCFDNVVMDKKSPIMIQHK
;
A
#
# COMPACT_ATOMS: atom_id res chain seq x y z
N MET A 1 -45.32 -29.90 -1.64
CA MET A 1 -43.93 -29.62 -1.21
C MET A 1 -43.94 -29.62 0.30
N ASP A 2 -43.18 -30.51 0.92
CA ASP A 2 -43.20 -30.68 2.37
C ASP A 2 -42.52 -29.48 3.06
N PRO A 3 -43.05 -28.99 4.20
CA PRO A 3 -42.50 -27.82 4.91
C PRO A 3 -41.02 -27.98 5.26
N LEU A 4 -40.61 -29.21 5.57
CA LEU A 4 -39.23 -29.56 5.89
C LEU A 4 -38.29 -29.38 4.68
N GLY A 5 -38.75 -29.71 3.47
CA GLY A 5 -37.99 -29.54 2.24
C GLY A 5 -37.73 -28.07 1.90
N SER A 6 -38.72 -27.20 2.12
CA SER A 6 -38.56 -25.74 1.91
C SER A 6 -37.54 -25.13 2.87
N VAL A 7 -37.52 -25.56 4.14
CA VAL A 7 -36.56 -25.08 5.15
C VAL A 7 -35.14 -25.56 4.85
N ILE A 8 -34.97 -26.81 4.41
CA ILE A 8 -33.66 -27.36 4.03
C ILE A 8 -33.08 -26.61 2.82
N VAL A 9 -33.90 -26.36 1.78
CA VAL A 9 -33.47 -25.63 0.59
C VAL A 9 -33.09 -24.18 0.93
N GLU A 10 -33.90 -23.49 1.73
CA GLU A 10 -33.64 -22.10 2.11
C GLU A 10 -32.40 -21.96 3.01
N THR A 11 -32.23 -22.90 3.96
CA THR A 11 -31.05 -22.96 4.83
C THR A 11 -29.79 -23.26 4.02
N GLY A 12 -29.86 -24.21 3.09
CA GLY A 12 -28.77 -24.53 2.17
C GLY A 12 -28.39 -23.34 1.28
N ARG A 13 -29.37 -22.58 0.79
CA ARG A 13 -29.16 -21.38 -0.02
C ARG A 13 -28.45 -20.27 0.77
N CYS A 14 -28.87 -20.02 2.00
CA CYS A 14 -28.26 -19.03 2.88
C CYS A 14 -26.79 -19.37 3.18
N ILE A 15 -26.53 -20.62 3.56
CA ILE A 15 -25.19 -21.10 3.89
C ILE A 15 -24.28 -21.02 2.65
N PHE A 16 -24.74 -21.50 1.49
CA PHE A 16 -23.99 -21.45 0.24
C PHE A 16 -23.68 -20.00 -0.18
N SER A 17 -24.66 -19.10 -0.14
CA SER A 17 -24.47 -17.68 -0.46
C SER A 17 -23.39 -17.01 0.41
N PHE A 18 -23.38 -17.32 1.71
CA PHE A 18 -22.38 -16.81 2.64
C PHE A 18 -20.96 -17.29 2.29
N PHE A 19 -20.79 -18.58 2.00
CA PHE A 19 -19.50 -19.15 1.61
C PHE A 19 -18.97 -18.56 0.30
N PHE A 20 -19.82 -18.44 -0.72
CA PHE A 20 -19.43 -17.84 -2.01
C PHE A 20 -18.95 -16.40 -1.84
N THR A 21 -19.69 -15.60 -1.08
CA THR A 21 -19.32 -14.20 -0.82
C THR A 21 -18.00 -14.10 -0.05
N SER A 22 -17.79 -15.00 0.91
CA SER A 22 -16.58 -15.07 1.73
C SER A 22 -15.35 -15.46 0.90
N ILE A 23 -15.47 -16.48 0.04
CA ILE A 23 -14.42 -16.92 -0.88
C ILE A 23 -14.11 -15.81 -1.89
N ALA A 24 -15.13 -15.22 -2.52
CA ALA A 24 -14.94 -14.14 -3.49
C ALA A 24 -14.23 -12.92 -2.87
N THR A 25 -14.55 -12.57 -1.62
CA THR A 25 -13.89 -11.49 -0.88
C THR A 25 -12.44 -11.83 -0.57
N LEU A 26 -12.14 -13.08 -0.22
CA LEU A 26 -10.77 -13.55 0.02
C LEU A 26 -9.92 -13.49 -1.25
N ILE A 27 -10.45 -13.98 -2.38
CA ILE A 27 -9.75 -13.91 -3.69
C ILE A 27 -9.46 -12.45 -4.06
N LYS A 28 -10.46 -11.57 -3.92
CA LYS A 28 -10.27 -10.12 -4.16
C LYS A 28 -9.21 -9.51 -3.25
N LEU A 29 -9.20 -9.89 -1.97
CA LEU A 29 -8.19 -9.43 -1.02
C LEU A 29 -6.79 -9.88 -1.49
N GLN A 30 -6.59 -11.17 -1.79
CA GLN A 30 -5.30 -11.69 -2.27
C GLN A 30 -4.83 -10.98 -3.54
N HIS A 31 -5.72 -10.76 -4.50
CA HIS A 31 -5.41 -10.04 -5.73
C HIS A 31 -4.98 -8.59 -5.46
N ASN A 32 -5.71 -7.89 -4.58
CA ASN A 32 -5.35 -6.52 -4.19
C ASN A 32 -4.04 -6.48 -3.40
N THR A 33 -3.75 -7.49 -2.57
CA THR A 33 -2.47 -7.64 -1.88
C THR A 33 -1.32 -7.75 -2.87
N GLY A 34 -1.41 -8.67 -3.84
CA GLY A 34 -0.37 -8.82 -4.85
C GLY A 34 -0.16 -7.55 -5.69
N ARG A 35 -1.25 -6.87 -6.05
CA ARG A 35 -1.18 -5.59 -6.76
C ARG A 35 -0.53 -4.48 -5.94
N LEU A 36 -0.92 -4.32 -4.68
CA LEU A 36 -0.34 -3.30 -3.80
C LEU A 36 1.13 -3.58 -3.55
N ARG A 37 1.50 -4.84 -3.25
CA ARG A 37 2.89 -5.27 -3.05
C ARG A 37 3.76 -4.93 -4.25
N LYS A 38 3.30 -5.26 -5.46
CA LYS A 38 4.03 -4.95 -6.71
C LYS A 38 4.22 -3.45 -6.95
N GLU A 39 3.20 -2.62 -6.70
CA GLU A 39 3.38 -1.17 -6.87
C GLU A 39 4.26 -0.58 -5.77
N PHE A 40 4.21 -1.15 -4.56
CA PHE A 40 5.04 -0.73 -3.45
C PHE A 40 6.52 -1.07 -3.66
N GLU A 41 6.84 -2.26 -4.17
CA GLU A 41 8.20 -2.65 -4.60
C GLU A 41 8.78 -1.64 -5.61
N LYS A 42 7.98 -1.20 -6.59
CA LYS A 42 8.43 -0.16 -7.54
C LYS A 42 8.69 1.19 -6.87
N LEU A 43 7.93 1.52 -5.84
CA LEU A 43 8.13 2.76 -5.07
C LEU A 43 9.43 2.68 -4.28
N GLU A 44 9.70 1.53 -3.64
CA GLU A 44 10.96 1.25 -2.94
C GLU A 44 12.15 1.33 -3.90
N ASP A 45 12.08 0.70 -5.07
CA ASP A 45 13.12 0.78 -6.11
C ASP A 45 13.41 2.23 -6.50
N ARG A 46 12.35 3.05 -6.65
CA ARG A 46 12.48 4.46 -7.03
C ARG A 46 13.08 5.30 -5.91
N LYS A 47 12.68 5.05 -4.66
CA LYS A 47 13.25 5.68 -3.47
C LYS A 47 14.73 5.37 -3.36
N ASN A 48 15.11 4.10 -3.45
CA ASN A 48 16.50 3.66 -3.37
C ASN A 48 17.37 4.32 -4.43
N GLY A 49 16.88 4.43 -5.68
CA GLY A 49 17.59 5.14 -6.74
C GLY A 49 17.82 6.62 -6.44
N ILE A 50 16.79 7.32 -5.94
CA ILE A 50 16.91 8.74 -5.56
C ILE A 50 17.86 8.92 -4.38
N GLU A 51 17.76 8.08 -3.36
CA GLU A 51 18.65 8.14 -2.19
C GLU A 51 20.10 7.92 -2.58
N GLU A 52 20.37 7.02 -3.52
CA GLU A 52 21.70 6.81 -4.07
C GLU A 52 22.21 8.03 -4.86
N ASP A 53 21.37 8.61 -5.73
CA ASP A 53 21.71 9.84 -6.47
C ASP A 53 22.05 11.00 -5.51
N VAL A 54 21.25 11.17 -4.45
CA VAL A 54 21.49 12.15 -3.39
C VAL A 54 22.80 11.87 -2.68
N ARG A 55 23.03 10.62 -2.26
CA ARG A 55 24.24 10.19 -1.56
C ARG A 55 25.50 10.46 -2.38
N LEU A 56 25.46 10.17 -3.68
CA LEU A 56 26.58 10.45 -4.60
C LEU A 56 26.82 11.96 -4.72
N ALA A 57 25.77 12.75 -4.94
CA ALA A 57 25.90 14.20 -5.07
C ALA A 57 26.38 14.88 -3.77
N GLU A 58 26.04 14.33 -2.60
CA GLU A 58 26.54 14.82 -1.32
C GLU A 58 28.07 14.72 -1.22
N THR A 59 28.69 13.71 -1.85
CA THR A 59 30.16 13.61 -1.93
C THR A 59 30.78 14.74 -2.77
N GLU A 60 30.01 15.33 -3.68
CA GLU A 60 30.40 16.47 -4.50
C GLU A 60 30.03 17.83 -3.86
N GLY A 61 29.55 17.84 -2.61
CA GLY A 61 29.15 19.07 -1.92
C GLY A 61 27.76 19.59 -2.31
N LYS A 62 26.94 18.80 -2.99
CA LYS A 62 25.52 19.11 -3.28
C LYS A 62 24.61 18.54 -2.18
N CYS A 63 23.31 18.81 -2.26
CA CYS A 63 22.28 18.22 -1.39
C CYS A 63 20.98 17.98 -2.16
N ALA A 64 20.10 17.13 -1.62
CA ALA A 64 18.77 16.91 -2.17
C ALA A 64 17.95 18.22 -2.23
N THR A 65 17.17 18.39 -3.29
CA THR A 65 16.21 19.49 -3.36
C THR A 65 15.08 19.32 -2.35
N GLU A 66 14.41 20.41 -1.98
CA GLU A 66 13.26 20.36 -1.07
C GLU A 66 12.10 19.53 -1.64
N GLN A 67 11.95 19.48 -2.97
CA GLN A 67 10.95 18.63 -3.62
C GLN A 67 11.26 17.15 -3.40
N VAL A 68 12.52 16.75 -3.55
CA VAL A 68 12.98 15.38 -3.30
C VAL A 68 12.81 14.99 -1.84
N LYS A 69 13.21 15.86 -0.90
CA LYS A 69 13.00 15.62 0.54
C LYS A 69 11.52 15.45 0.87
N GLY A 70 10.67 16.35 0.36
CA GLY A 70 9.22 16.27 0.57
C GLY A 70 8.60 15.02 -0.05
N TRP A 71 9.13 14.53 -1.16
CA TRP A 71 8.69 13.27 -1.75
C TRP A 71 9.13 12.06 -0.93
N LEU A 72 10.39 12.01 -0.48
CA LEU A 72 10.90 10.93 0.38
C LEU A 72 10.12 10.81 1.69
N LEU A 73 9.75 11.94 2.32
CA LEU A 73 8.89 11.95 3.50
C LEU A 73 7.52 11.31 3.22
N LYS A 74 6.89 11.62 2.08
CA LYS A 74 5.63 10.98 1.68
C LYS A 74 5.78 9.49 1.41
N VAL A 75 6.94 9.06 0.90
CA VAL A 75 7.23 7.63 0.74
C VAL A 75 7.27 6.95 2.10
N GLU A 76 7.99 7.51 3.07
CA GLU A 76 8.06 6.97 4.44
C GLU A 76 6.67 6.87 5.09
N GLU A 77 5.83 7.89 4.94
CA GLU A 77 4.43 7.85 5.41
C GLU A 77 3.63 6.69 4.76
N ILE A 78 3.79 6.48 3.46
CA ILE A 78 3.16 5.38 2.73
C ILE A 78 3.72 4.02 3.18
N GLU A 79 5.02 3.90 3.44
CA GLU A 79 5.66 2.67 3.94
C GLU A 79 5.06 2.24 5.29
N GLN A 80 4.94 3.19 6.23
CA GLN A 80 4.35 2.97 7.56
C GLN A 80 2.89 2.49 7.49
N GLU A 81 2.15 2.87 6.45
CA GLU A 81 0.77 2.42 6.26
C GLU A 81 0.66 1.09 5.49
N VAL A 82 1.50 0.88 4.46
CA VAL A 82 1.40 -0.30 3.58
C VAL A 82 1.89 -1.55 4.27
N GLN A 83 3.00 -1.50 5.02
CA GLN A 83 3.57 -2.68 5.68
C GLN A 83 2.55 -3.39 6.61
N PRO A 84 1.88 -2.69 7.55
CA PRO A 84 0.85 -3.34 8.38
C PRO A 84 -0.34 -3.87 7.59
N MET A 85 -0.67 -3.25 6.44
CA MET A 85 -1.76 -3.71 5.58
C MET A 85 -1.41 -5.03 4.89
N LEU A 86 -0.17 -5.18 4.41
CA LEU A 86 0.33 -6.41 3.82
C LEU A 86 0.38 -7.53 4.87
N GLU A 87 0.96 -7.27 6.05
CA GLU A 87 1.00 -8.25 7.14
C GLU A 87 -0.40 -8.72 7.55
N LYS A 88 -1.35 -7.77 7.68
CA LYS A 88 -2.74 -8.11 8.02
C LYS A 88 -3.39 -8.93 6.91
N ALA A 89 -3.08 -8.66 5.65
CA ALA A 89 -3.62 -9.42 4.54
C ALA A 89 -3.09 -10.85 4.55
N ASP A 90 -1.79 -11.05 4.81
CA ASP A 90 -1.18 -12.38 4.91
C ASP A 90 -1.79 -13.18 6.09
N ARG A 91 -2.02 -12.53 7.25
CA ARG A 91 -2.75 -13.14 8.38
C ARG A 91 -4.18 -13.53 8.04
N LEU A 92 -4.88 -12.72 7.23
CA LEU A 92 -6.25 -13.03 6.81
C LEU A 92 -6.30 -14.08 5.70
N ALA A 93 -5.23 -14.23 4.91
CA ALA A 93 -5.13 -15.20 3.82
C ALA A 93 -5.06 -16.64 4.34
N VAL A 94 -4.42 -16.86 5.50
CA VAL A 94 -4.34 -18.17 6.15
C VAL A 94 -5.60 -18.54 6.93
N GLN A 95 -6.50 -17.58 7.15
CA GLN A 95 -7.79 -17.86 7.78
C GLN A 95 -8.73 -18.47 6.73
N GLY A 96 -9.29 -19.65 7.02
CA GLY A 96 -10.27 -20.30 6.14
C GLY A 96 -11.56 -19.49 5.95
N CYS A 97 -12.49 -20.00 5.14
CA CYS A 97 -13.79 -19.37 4.87
C CYS A 97 -14.96 -20.01 5.65
N GLY A 98 -14.69 -20.58 6.83
CA GLY A 98 -15.70 -21.28 7.64
C GLY A 98 -16.87 -20.38 8.09
N PRO A 99 -17.97 -20.95 8.61
CA PRO A 99 -19.14 -20.18 9.06
C PRO A 99 -18.83 -19.08 10.08
N CYS A 100 -17.78 -19.28 10.88
CA CYS A 100 -17.32 -18.33 11.90
C CYS A 100 -16.33 -17.28 11.37
N CYS A 101 -16.03 -17.27 10.06
CA CYS A 101 -15.10 -16.31 9.49
C CYS A 101 -15.76 -14.93 9.34
N ASN A 102 -15.17 -13.92 9.97
CA ASN A 102 -15.64 -12.55 9.82
C ASN A 102 -15.22 -12.00 8.45
N ILE A 103 -16.19 -11.87 7.53
CA ILE A 103 -15.98 -11.33 6.19
C ILE A 103 -15.70 -9.82 6.20
N LEU A 104 -16.25 -9.09 7.17
CA LEU A 104 -16.21 -7.63 7.23
C LEU A 104 -14.78 -7.06 7.34
N PRO A 105 -13.89 -7.57 8.21
CA PRO A 105 -12.48 -7.17 8.22
C PRO A 105 -11.77 -7.36 6.88
N ARG A 106 -12.03 -8.47 6.17
CA ARG A 106 -11.44 -8.76 4.84
C ARG A 106 -11.91 -7.74 3.81
N TYR A 107 -13.21 -7.48 3.78
CA TYR A 107 -13.80 -6.50 2.88
C TYR A 107 -13.25 -5.09 3.13
N ARG A 108 -13.19 -4.65 4.39
CA ARG A 108 -12.63 -3.35 4.77
C ARG A 108 -11.15 -3.23 4.37
N LEU A 109 -10.35 -4.26 4.63
CA LEU A 109 -8.94 -4.27 4.24
C LEU A 109 -8.79 -4.22 2.71
N CYS A 110 -9.54 -5.05 1.98
CA CYS A 110 -9.53 -5.09 0.52
C CYS A 110 -9.83 -3.71 -0.10
N ARG A 111 -10.81 -2.97 0.44
CA ARG A 111 -11.13 -1.59 0.03
C ARG A 111 -10.01 -0.60 0.36
N ARG A 112 -9.40 -0.70 1.55
CA ARG A 112 -8.26 0.15 1.92
C ARG A 112 -7.07 -0.09 1.00
N MET A 113 -6.74 -1.33 0.69
CA MET A 113 -5.62 -1.69 -0.19
C MET A 113 -5.83 -1.16 -1.60
N ALA A 114 -7.05 -1.24 -2.14
CA ALA A 114 -7.35 -0.68 -3.46
C ALA A 114 -7.15 0.85 -3.50
N LYS A 115 -7.53 1.57 -2.43
CA LYS A 115 -7.29 3.01 -2.32
C LYS A 115 -5.80 3.32 -2.20
N LYS A 116 -5.10 2.62 -1.31
CA LYS A 116 -3.67 2.82 -1.09
C LYS A 116 -2.85 2.51 -2.33
N GLN A 117 -3.27 1.54 -3.15
CA GLN A 117 -2.65 1.27 -4.45
C GLN A 117 -2.71 2.50 -5.38
N LEU A 118 -3.81 3.25 -5.39
CA LEU A 118 -3.92 4.46 -6.18
C LEU A 118 -2.98 5.56 -5.68
N GLU A 119 -2.91 5.74 -4.35
CA GLU A 119 -2.00 6.70 -3.72
C GLU A 119 -0.53 6.37 -4.04
N VAL A 120 -0.13 5.10 -3.93
CA VAL A 120 1.22 4.64 -4.33
C VAL A 120 1.50 4.98 -5.79
N ARG A 121 0.57 4.67 -6.71
CA ARG A 121 0.72 5.00 -8.13
C ARG A 121 0.84 6.50 -8.39
N GLN A 122 0.05 7.31 -7.70
CA GLN A 122 0.12 8.76 -7.78
C GLN A 122 1.49 9.26 -7.31
N LEU A 123 2.00 8.72 -6.19
CA LEU A 123 3.30 9.08 -5.66
C LEU A 123 4.44 8.71 -6.61
N ILE A 124 4.41 7.51 -7.21
CA ILE A 124 5.33 7.10 -8.28
C ILE A 124 5.26 8.08 -9.45
N SER A 125 4.05 8.43 -9.91
CA SER A 125 3.89 9.37 -11.05
C SER A 125 4.34 10.79 -10.74
N SER A 126 4.31 11.20 -9.47
CA SER A 126 4.80 12.51 -9.02
C SER A 126 6.33 12.57 -8.94
N CYS A 127 7.02 11.45 -9.10
CA CYS A 127 8.47 11.33 -9.03
C CYS A 127 9.17 11.83 -10.33
N CYS A 128 8.80 13.03 -10.76
CA CYS A 128 9.34 13.72 -11.93
C CYS A 128 10.05 15.00 -11.47
N PHE A 129 11.34 14.87 -11.14
CA PHE A 129 12.17 16.01 -10.76
C PHE A 129 13.10 16.36 -11.90
N ASP A 130 13.09 17.63 -12.32
CA ASP A 130 14.05 18.12 -13.33
C ASP A 130 15.49 18.06 -12.79
N ASN A 131 15.65 18.30 -11.48
CA ASN A 131 16.90 18.14 -10.76
C ASN A 131 16.65 17.49 -9.40
N VAL A 132 17.34 16.39 -9.13
CA VAL A 132 17.25 15.67 -7.84
C VAL A 132 18.05 16.38 -6.75
N VAL A 133 19.10 17.09 -7.15
CA VAL A 133 20.09 17.69 -6.26
C VAL A 133 20.36 19.15 -6.63
N MET A 134 20.87 19.92 -5.67
CA MET A 134 21.24 21.32 -5.83
C MET A 134 22.53 21.63 -5.07
N ASP A 135 23.24 22.68 -5.47
CA ASP A 135 24.44 23.11 -4.75
C ASP A 135 24.09 23.54 -3.33
N LYS A 136 24.92 23.11 -2.35
CA LYS A 136 24.77 23.57 -0.97
C LYS A 136 25.00 25.08 -0.93
N LYS A 137 23.94 25.85 -0.64
CA LYS A 137 24.11 27.28 -0.33
C LYS A 137 25.08 27.41 0.83
N SER A 138 26.15 28.17 0.63
CA SER A 138 27.07 28.52 1.71
C SER A 138 26.28 29.20 2.83
N PRO A 139 26.57 28.89 4.12
CA PRO A 139 26.02 29.65 5.22
C PRO A 139 26.38 31.12 5.00
N ILE A 140 25.38 31.99 4.92
CA ILE A 140 25.61 33.43 4.90
C ILE A 140 26.30 33.74 6.25
N MET A 141 27.61 33.95 6.23
CA MET A 141 28.33 34.50 7.37
C MET A 141 27.81 35.92 7.57
N ILE A 142 26.87 36.09 8.50
CA ILE A 142 26.51 37.39 9.03
C ILE A 142 27.71 37.85 9.86
N GLN A 143 28.62 38.58 9.22
CA GLN A 143 29.68 39.33 9.89
C GLN A 143 29.00 40.46 10.68
N HIS A 144 28.77 40.26 11.97
CA HIS A 144 28.41 41.35 12.87
C HIS A 144 29.65 42.23 13.06
N LYS A 145 29.56 43.48 12.57
CA LYS A 145 30.51 44.58 12.81
C LYS A 145 30.10 45.36 14.06
#